data_AF-A0A9D1ZGS5-F1
#
_entry.id   AF-A0A9D1ZGS5-F1
#
_cell.length_a   1.000
_cell.length_b   1.000
_cell.length_c   1.000
_cell.angle_alpha   90.00
_cell.angle_beta   90.00
_cell.angle_gamma   90.00
#
_symmetry.space_group_name_H-M   'P 1'
#
loop_
_entity.id
_entity.type
_entity.pdbx_description
1 polymer ?
#
loop_
_entity_poly.entity_id
_entity_poly.type
_entity_poly.pdbx_seq_one_letter_code
_entity_poly.pdbx_strand_id
1 'polypeptide(L)'
;MKRLFWIGCLLCLALPLMAQVGTNELNRCPEEDSFEMLDGNRGVLILSKHKDLVISATNLAYPPTITLNGKGLDGYYRYHVIIDARDTKQPKLEVSRMGIPYKAPLLITLKNPDYLQAYRLEEVSHPIRFEEQTQANDVHFNASEAALEFTSTIKSLKVKCPPELQAQVTSQISKADTSLLVINVVIPLAKLDEARSSVERIGLRLAELDRMMDSLEPDAPEWNELDQLEKQQQEAEARLSAMSSVELYGDGTNYLSVGIADLSPRAKRRYVVLPIVVEKEVFTTQCSALMDEGSRLFGMRKYKAAREAYDKALQTGESVVGEMKPVIQSAISLCDSCAQYDLLSFRCFRKIAELKKQGEATQAEVADYASYGIEYLQQLYKFNPDDYYLKRVDLLENLLDDMGLQVKFTFVEWLTFSEGNPIPGVEVWIYRGVERISSNTFSSDKKFRRMVRKEGYNFQQVGQSGMDGIAEIELDRTNLPTGILFRPKEDSGQKIVYMTFEELMRQARGTYMKKQFRVKMYTK
;
A
#
# COMPACT_ATOMS: atom_id res chain seq x y z
N MET A 1 -48.01 36.49 -15.53
CA MET A 1 -47.38 35.21 -15.94
C MET A 1 -46.04 35.35 -16.69
N LYS A 2 -45.78 36.41 -17.47
CA LYS A 2 -44.48 36.56 -18.19
C LYS A 2 -43.26 36.93 -17.32
N ARG A 3 -43.45 37.49 -16.11
CA ARG A 3 -42.33 37.85 -15.20
C ARG A 3 -41.83 36.70 -14.32
N LEU A 4 -42.67 35.69 -14.05
CA LEU A 4 -42.27 34.47 -13.32
C LEU A 4 -41.45 33.52 -14.19
N PHE A 5 -41.66 33.53 -15.50
CA PHE A 5 -40.90 32.71 -16.45
C PHE A 5 -39.44 33.19 -16.61
N TRP A 6 -39.18 34.49 -16.44
CA TRP A 6 -37.84 35.07 -16.52
C TRP A 6 -37.00 34.84 -15.25
N ILE A 7 -37.63 34.75 -14.07
CA ILE A 7 -36.93 34.41 -12.83
C ILE A 7 -36.59 32.90 -12.80
N GLY A 8 -37.45 32.05 -13.35
CA GLY A 8 -37.16 30.62 -13.52
C GLY A 8 -36.06 30.30 -14.53
N CYS A 9 -35.91 31.08 -15.61
CA CYS A 9 -34.85 30.87 -16.59
C CYS A 9 -33.47 31.39 -16.14
N LEU A 10 -33.41 32.41 -15.28
CA LEU A 10 -32.14 32.91 -14.72
C LEU A 10 -31.57 32.01 -13.62
N LEU A 11 -32.40 31.22 -12.95
CA LEU A 11 -31.97 30.22 -11.96
C LEU A 11 -31.47 28.91 -12.59
N CYS A 12 -31.78 28.65 -13.86
CA CYS A 12 -31.31 27.47 -14.60
C CYS A 12 -30.02 27.68 -15.40
N LEU A 13 -29.49 28.92 -15.44
CA LEU A 13 -28.17 29.24 -16.02
C LEU A 13 -27.06 29.38 -14.97
N ALA A 14 -27.39 29.25 -13.69
CA ALA A 14 -26.42 28.93 -12.65
C ALA A 14 -26.14 27.42 -12.70
N LEU A 15 -25.50 26.96 -13.77
CA LEU A 15 -24.59 25.82 -13.62
C LEU A 15 -23.69 26.21 -12.45
N PRO A 16 -23.48 25.33 -11.44
CA PRO A 16 -22.38 25.59 -10.52
C PRO A 16 -21.19 25.84 -11.43
N LEU A 17 -20.56 27.02 -11.31
CA LEU A 17 -19.16 27.18 -11.62
C LEU A 17 -18.56 25.91 -11.03
N MET A 18 -18.22 24.95 -11.89
CA MET A 18 -17.51 23.76 -11.45
C MET A 18 -16.31 24.36 -10.75
N ALA A 19 -16.35 24.33 -9.42
CA ALA A 19 -15.26 24.81 -8.61
C ALA A 19 -14.03 24.21 -9.26
N GLN A 20 -13.08 25.06 -9.66
CA GLN A 20 -11.81 24.57 -10.19
C GLN A 20 -11.36 23.49 -9.23
N VAL A 21 -11.46 22.23 -9.66
CA VAL A 21 -10.98 21.11 -8.86
C VAL A 21 -9.49 21.39 -8.76
N GLY A 22 -9.03 21.74 -7.55
CA GLY A 22 -7.64 22.04 -7.34
C GLY A 22 -6.80 20.84 -7.79
N THR A 23 -5.60 21.11 -8.28
CA THR A 23 -4.66 20.05 -8.60
C THR A 23 -4.22 19.42 -7.29
N ASN A 24 -4.30 18.09 -7.22
CA ASN A 24 -3.83 17.36 -6.04
C ASN A 24 -2.31 17.46 -6.01
N GLU A 25 -1.74 18.03 -4.94
CA GLU A 25 -0.31 18.10 -4.71
C GLU A 25 0.03 17.48 -3.35
N LEU A 26 1.15 16.78 -3.27
CA LEU A 26 1.63 16.18 -2.03
C LEU A 26 2.71 17.07 -1.40
N ASN A 27 2.35 17.71 -0.30
CA ASN A 27 3.22 18.59 0.44
C ASN A 27 3.85 17.86 1.61
N ARG A 28 5.15 18.08 1.86
CA ARG A 28 5.83 17.50 3.02
C ARG A 28 5.25 18.09 4.31
N CYS A 29 5.00 17.25 5.32
CA CYS A 29 4.45 17.64 6.62
C CYS A 29 5.32 17.08 7.75
N PRO A 30 6.52 17.66 8.01
CA PRO A 30 7.49 17.11 8.97
C PRO A 30 6.95 16.98 10.39
N GLU A 31 6.02 17.84 10.78
CA GLU A 31 5.40 17.85 12.10
C GLU A 31 4.53 16.60 12.40
N GLU A 32 4.14 15.86 11.36
CA GLU A 32 3.34 14.62 11.47
C GLU A 32 4.21 13.36 11.24
N ASP A 33 5.53 13.52 11.10
CA ASP A 33 6.42 12.37 11.07
C ASP A 33 6.37 11.61 12.39
N SER A 34 6.51 10.29 12.30
CA SER A 34 6.48 9.45 13.49
C SER A 34 7.29 8.18 13.33
N PHE A 35 7.83 7.70 14.45
CA PHE A 35 8.30 6.33 14.56
C PHE A 35 7.12 5.40 14.76
N GLU A 36 7.11 4.29 14.04
CA GLU A 36 6.07 3.26 14.13
C GLU A 36 6.71 1.88 13.96
N MET A 37 6.15 0.84 14.58
CA MET A 37 6.62 -0.53 14.38
C MET A 37 6.19 -1.02 13.00
N LEU A 38 7.09 -0.91 12.02
CA LEU A 38 6.89 -1.35 10.64
C LEU A 38 7.67 -2.66 10.35
N ASP A 39 8.13 -3.35 11.39
CA ASP A 39 8.96 -4.56 11.32
C ASP A 39 10.26 -4.34 10.52
N GLY A 40 10.89 -3.18 10.69
CA GLY A 40 12.12 -2.79 9.99
C GLY A 40 11.90 -2.24 8.58
N ASN A 41 10.64 -2.18 8.10
CA ASN A 41 10.29 -1.60 6.80
C ASN A 41 10.27 -0.07 6.86
N ARG A 42 10.14 0.58 5.70
CA ARG A 42 10.12 2.05 5.60
C ARG A 42 8.73 2.54 5.24
N GLY A 43 8.30 3.65 5.84
CA GLY A 43 6.92 4.10 5.74
C GLY A 43 6.75 5.50 5.15
N VAL A 44 5.63 5.70 4.47
CA VAL A 44 5.11 7.02 4.08
C VAL A 44 3.72 7.18 4.67
N LEU A 45 3.49 8.28 5.38
CA LEU A 45 2.17 8.65 5.88
C LEU A 45 1.56 9.67 4.91
N ILE A 46 0.42 9.36 4.30
CA ILE A 46 -0.33 10.31 3.47
C ILE A 46 -1.58 10.77 4.23
N LEU A 47 -1.67 12.08 4.47
CA LEU A 47 -2.80 12.76 5.10
C LEU A 47 -3.70 13.35 4.03
N SER A 48 -4.99 13.04 4.06
CA SER A 48 -5.94 13.57 3.07
C SER A 48 -7.29 13.90 3.69
N LYS A 49 -7.95 14.95 3.18
CA LYS A 49 -9.35 15.24 3.55
C LYS A 49 -10.33 14.20 2.99
N HIS A 50 -9.86 13.32 2.11
CA HIS A 50 -10.69 12.35 1.40
C HIS A 50 -10.33 10.90 1.74
N LYS A 51 -11.37 10.08 1.87
CA LYS A 51 -11.29 8.63 2.14
C LYS A 51 -11.17 7.76 0.89
N ASP A 52 -11.07 8.39 -0.28
CA ASP A 52 -11.15 7.76 -1.59
C ASP A 52 -9.82 7.84 -2.34
N LEU A 53 -8.67 7.81 -1.66
CA LEU A 53 -7.39 7.85 -2.36
C LEU A 53 -7.08 6.53 -3.06
N VAL A 54 -6.46 6.65 -4.23
CA VAL A 54 -5.78 5.58 -4.96
C VAL A 54 -4.29 5.90 -4.93
N ILE A 55 -3.51 5.01 -4.32
CA ILE A 55 -2.08 5.15 -4.17
C ILE A 55 -1.42 3.99 -4.92
N SER A 56 -0.44 4.31 -5.75
CA SER A 56 0.34 3.31 -6.49
C SER A 56 1.82 3.64 -6.44
N ALA A 57 2.67 2.64 -6.59
CA ALA A 57 4.12 2.82 -6.66
C ALA A 57 4.65 2.26 -7.98
N THR A 58 5.54 2.99 -8.64
CA THR A 58 5.92 2.72 -10.05
C THR A 58 7.32 2.13 -10.23
N ASN A 59 8.16 2.15 -9.19
CA ASN A 59 9.56 1.72 -9.25
C ASN A 59 9.95 0.74 -8.14
N LEU A 60 9.01 -0.09 -7.69
CA LEU A 60 9.22 -1.08 -6.64
C LEU A 60 9.33 -2.49 -7.22
N ALA A 61 10.18 -3.31 -6.63
CA ALA A 61 10.28 -4.74 -6.91
C ALA A 61 9.19 -5.53 -6.18
N TYR A 62 8.74 -5.05 -5.02
CA TYR A 62 7.69 -5.64 -4.21
C TYR A 62 6.48 -4.69 -4.12
N PRO A 63 5.25 -5.19 -4.18
CA PRO A 63 4.07 -4.35 -4.04
C PRO A 63 4.04 -3.72 -2.64
N PRO A 64 3.72 -2.41 -2.53
CA PRO A 64 3.65 -1.75 -1.24
C PRO A 64 2.37 -2.20 -0.50
N THR A 65 2.44 -2.25 0.83
CA THR A 65 1.25 -2.42 1.66
C THR A 65 0.66 -1.05 1.93
N ILE A 66 -0.58 -0.82 1.49
CA ILE A 66 -1.28 0.47 1.67
C ILE A 66 -2.47 0.21 2.58
N THR A 67 -2.56 0.92 3.70
CA THR A 67 -3.66 0.76 4.65
C THR A 67 -4.28 2.11 5.04
N LEU A 68 -5.61 2.19 5.01
CA LEU A 68 -6.35 3.33 5.57
C LEU A 68 -6.51 3.17 7.08
N ASN A 69 -5.72 3.93 7.85
CA ASN A 69 -5.68 3.95 9.30
C ASN A 69 -6.65 5.00 9.90
N GLY A 70 -7.90 4.94 9.45
CA GLY A 70 -8.98 5.77 9.97
C GLY A 70 -8.84 7.27 9.70
N LYS A 71 -9.54 8.08 10.50
CA LYS A 71 -9.56 9.54 10.44
C LYS A 71 -9.09 10.10 11.78
N GLY A 72 -8.07 10.96 11.75
CA GLY A 72 -7.54 11.64 12.93
C GLY A 72 -8.51 12.68 13.50
N LEU A 73 -8.20 13.15 14.72
CA LEU A 73 -8.94 14.22 15.40
C LEU A 73 -8.82 15.57 14.67
N ASP A 74 -7.74 15.75 13.93
CA ASP A 74 -7.46 16.84 12.99
C ASP A 74 -8.39 16.85 11.77
N GLY A 75 -9.17 15.80 11.57
CA GLY A 75 -10.09 15.66 10.46
C GLY A 75 -9.47 15.10 9.18
N TYR A 76 -8.22 14.61 9.21
CA TYR A 76 -7.57 13.99 8.05
C TYR A 76 -7.65 12.46 8.10
N TYR A 77 -7.88 11.83 6.95
CA TYR A 77 -7.69 10.40 6.75
C TYR A 77 -6.21 10.10 6.61
N ARG A 78 -5.76 9.02 7.26
CA ARG A 78 -4.36 8.62 7.35
C ARG A 78 -4.13 7.35 6.55
N TYR A 79 -3.27 7.42 5.54
CA TYR A 79 -2.90 6.27 4.72
C TYR A 79 -1.45 5.91 5.00
N HIS A 80 -1.21 4.70 5.48
CA HIS A 80 0.14 4.19 5.69
C HIS A 80 0.55 3.44 4.44
N VAL A 81 1.67 3.82 3.85
CA VAL A 81 2.26 3.14 2.69
C VAL A 81 3.58 2.54 3.16
N ILE A 82 3.60 1.24 3.32
CA ILE A 82 4.74 0.49 3.84
C ILE A 82 5.50 -0.11 2.66
N ILE A 83 6.78 0.24 2.58
CA ILE A 83 7.73 -0.20 1.56
C ILE A 83 8.70 -1.19 2.18
N ASP A 84 8.83 -2.37 1.56
CA ASP A 84 9.74 -3.42 2.02
C ASP A 84 11.18 -2.88 2.14
N ALA A 85 11.86 -3.20 3.24
CA ALA A 85 13.21 -2.72 3.53
C ALA A 85 14.24 -3.11 2.44
N ARG A 86 13.99 -4.22 1.73
CA ARG A 86 14.82 -4.74 0.62
C ARG A 86 14.62 -3.97 -0.69
N ASP A 87 13.59 -3.15 -0.79
CA ASP A 87 13.30 -2.35 -1.98
C ASP A 87 14.10 -1.02 -1.97
N THR A 88 13.88 -0.21 -3.00
CA THR A 88 14.53 1.10 -3.16
C THR A 88 14.31 2.03 -1.96
N LYS A 89 15.36 2.77 -1.59
CA LYS A 89 15.25 3.90 -0.65
C LYS A 89 14.52 5.10 -1.27
N GLN A 90 14.30 5.08 -2.58
CA GLN A 90 13.68 6.18 -3.32
C GLN A 90 12.40 5.76 -4.04
N PRO A 91 11.32 5.43 -3.30
CA PRO A 91 10.07 5.05 -3.92
C PRO A 91 9.44 6.25 -4.66
N LYS A 92 8.87 5.96 -5.82
CA LYS A 92 8.06 6.89 -6.62
C LYS A 92 6.60 6.49 -6.49
N LEU A 93 5.88 7.25 -5.67
CA LEU A 93 4.45 7.10 -5.46
C LEU A 93 3.67 7.97 -6.46
N GLU A 94 2.50 7.50 -6.85
CA GLU A 94 1.49 8.26 -7.59
C GLU A 94 0.18 8.18 -6.81
N VAL A 95 -0.36 9.34 -6.45
CA VAL A 95 -1.54 9.45 -5.59
C VAL A 95 -2.63 10.23 -6.31
N SER A 96 -3.81 9.64 -6.43
CA SER A 96 -4.99 10.34 -6.93
C SER A 96 -6.18 10.08 -6.04
N ARG A 97 -7.28 10.78 -6.29
CA ARG A 97 -8.59 10.38 -5.76
C ARG A 97 -9.24 9.43 -6.73
N MET A 98 -10.09 8.55 -6.20
CA MET A 98 -10.79 7.54 -6.97
C MET A 98 -11.56 8.18 -8.12
N GLY A 99 -11.11 7.87 -9.33
CA GLY A 99 -11.68 8.39 -10.55
C GLY A 99 -11.32 9.83 -10.91
N ILE A 100 -10.28 10.39 -10.31
CA ILE A 100 -9.58 11.55 -10.87
C ILE A 100 -8.42 11.01 -11.74
N PRO A 101 -8.33 11.37 -13.04
CA PRO A 101 -7.27 10.89 -13.92
C PRO A 101 -5.90 11.46 -13.53
N TYR A 102 -5.89 12.67 -12.95
CA TYR A 102 -4.68 13.31 -12.47
C TYR A 102 -4.14 12.63 -11.21
N LYS A 103 -2.88 12.18 -11.30
CA LYS A 103 -2.12 11.63 -10.18
C LYS A 103 -1.01 12.60 -9.77
N ALA A 104 -0.95 12.90 -8.48
CA ALA A 104 0.16 13.62 -7.86
C ALA A 104 1.37 12.69 -7.78
N PRO A 105 2.47 12.95 -8.51
CA PRO A 105 3.68 12.15 -8.38
C PRO A 105 4.46 12.59 -7.14
N LEU A 106 5.07 11.64 -6.45
CA LEU A 106 5.91 11.90 -5.30
C LEU A 106 7.13 10.98 -5.32
N LEU A 107 8.32 11.57 -5.51
CA LEU A 107 9.59 10.88 -5.32
C LEU A 107 10.11 11.17 -3.91
N ILE A 108 10.31 10.13 -3.12
CA ILE A 108 10.65 10.23 -1.70
C ILE A 108 12.06 9.69 -1.51
N THR A 109 12.77 10.11 -0.46
CA THR A 109 13.99 9.41 0.00
C THR A 109 13.77 8.94 1.43
N LEU A 110 13.44 7.65 1.59
CA LEU A 110 13.21 7.01 2.87
C LEU A 110 14.54 6.54 3.46
N LYS A 111 14.99 7.20 4.53
CA LYS A 111 16.28 6.93 5.16
C LYS A 111 16.17 5.89 6.29
N ASN A 112 15.17 6.02 7.15
CA ASN A 112 15.09 5.27 8.40
C ASN A 112 14.09 4.11 8.29
N PRO A 113 14.42 2.91 8.83
CA PRO A 113 13.42 1.88 9.10
C PRO A 113 12.48 2.34 10.22
N ASP A 114 11.29 1.73 10.31
CA ASP A 114 10.33 1.96 11.39
C ASP A 114 9.94 3.45 11.57
N TYR A 115 9.93 4.17 10.45
CA TYR A 115 9.66 5.59 10.40
C TYR A 115 8.71 5.93 9.26
N LEU A 116 7.66 6.68 9.59
CA LEU A 116 6.71 7.24 8.66
C LEU A 116 7.09 8.66 8.30
N GLN A 117 7.42 8.86 7.03
CA GLN A 117 7.61 10.19 6.47
C GLN A 117 6.28 10.77 5.98
N ALA A 118 5.81 11.86 6.59
CA ALA A 118 4.47 12.37 6.39
C ALA A 118 4.33 13.39 5.24
N TYR A 119 3.26 13.24 4.46
CA TYR A 119 2.88 14.12 3.36
C TYR A 119 1.38 14.41 3.45
N ARG A 120 1.00 15.65 3.12
CA ARG A 120 -0.39 16.08 3.07
C ARG A 120 -0.81 16.28 1.62
N LEU A 121 -1.90 15.64 1.23
CA LEU A 121 -2.54 15.87 -0.06
C LEU A 121 -3.38 17.14 0.03
N GLU A 122 -3.01 18.14 -0.75
CA GLU A 122 -3.72 19.42 -0.83
C GLU A 122 -4.19 19.68 -2.25
N GLU A 123 -5.45 20.11 -2.38
CA GLU A 123 -6.00 20.61 -3.64
C GLU A 123 -5.57 22.08 -3.79
N VAL A 124 -4.67 22.36 -4.73
CA VAL A 124 -4.14 23.71 -4.98
C VAL A 124 -4.59 24.26 -6.32
N SER A 125 -4.87 25.56 -6.39
CA SER A 125 -5.36 26.20 -7.62
C SER A 125 -4.23 26.50 -8.61
N HIS A 126 -3.01 26.74 -8.12
CA HIS A 126 -1.86 27.11 -8.92
C HIS A 126 -0.64 26.25 -8.56
N PRO A 127 -0.60 24.97 -8.97
CA PRO A 127 0.52 24.09 -8.67
C PRO A 127 1.83 24.65 -9.22
N ILE A 128 2.92 24.44 -8.49
CA ILE A 128 4.27 24.91 -8.80
C ILE A 128 5.28 23.77 -8.67
N ARG A 129 6.37 23.85 -9.44
CA ARG A 129 7.57 23.02 -9.29
C ARG A 129 8.82 23.89 -9.32
N PHE A 130 9.93 23.36 -8.83
CA PHE A 130 11.24 23.98 -9.05
C PHE A 130 12.15 23.07 -9.86
N GLU A 131 13.08 23.69 -10.60
CA GLU A 131 14.19 23.03 -11.25
C GLU A 131 15.49 23.72 -10.84
N GLU A 132 16.51 22.94 -10.48
CA GLU A 132 17.83 23.48 -10.19
C GLU A 132 18.54 23.86 -11.50
N GLN A 133 19.09 25.07 -11.54
CA GLN A 133 19.75 25.70 -12.69
C GLN A 133 21.14 26.24 -12.31
N THR A 134 21.73 25.69 -11.25
CA THR A 134 23.06 26.05 -10.76
C THR A 134 24.12 25.80 -11.83
N GLN A 135 24.91 26.81 -12.17
CA GLN A 135 26.05 26.71 -13.08
C GLN A 135 27.37 26.66 -12.32
N ALA A 136 28.43 26.14 -12.95
CA ALA A 136 29.74 25.98 -12.31
C ALA A 136 30.39 27.31 -11.86
N ASN A 137 29.98 28.43 -12.45
CA ASN A 137 30.44 29.78 -12.11
C ASN A 137 29.53 30.50 -11.09
N ASP A 138 28.43 29.88 -10.65
CA ASP A 138 27.59 30.43 -9.60
C ASP A 138 28.28 30.25 -8.24
N VAL A 139 28.77 31.35 -7.68
CA VAL A 139 29.51 31.36 -6.41
C VAL A 139 28.99 32.48 -5.52
N HIS A 140 28.83 32.19 -4.24
CA HIS A 140 28.65 33.20 -3.20
C HIS A 140 30.04 33.54 -2.63
N PHE A 141 30.46 34.79 -2.70
CA PHE A 141 31.88 35.10 -2.40
C PHE A 141 32.24 35.05 -0.91
N ASN A 142 31.26 35.07 -0.01
CA ASN A 142 31.51 35.00 1.43
C ASN A 142 31.78 33.56 1.88
N ALA A 143 32.88 33.35 2.61
CA ALA A 143 33.32 32.04 3.08
C ALA A 143 32.51 31.48 4.25
N SER A 144 31.75 32.31 4.97
CA SER A 144 30.92 31.84 6.11
C SER A 144 29.46 31.58 5.73
N GLU A 145 29.12 31.72 4.46
CA GLU A 145 27.74 31.74 3.98
C GLU A 145 27.59 30.89 2.72
N ALA A 146 26.36 30.48 2.47
CA ALA A 146 25.88 29.97 1.20
C ALA A 146 24.68 30.80 0.73
N ALA A 147 24.38 30.75 -0.56
CA ALA A 147 23.26 31.48 -1.14
C ALA A 147 22.33 30.56 -1.94
N LEU A 148 21.03 30.83 -1.85
CA LEU A 148 20.02 30.30 -2.76
C LEU A 148 19.42 31.46 -3.54
N GLU A 149 19.18 31.26 -4.83
CA GLU A 149 18.46 32.22 -5.66
C GLU A 149 17.27 31.53 -6.32
N PHE A 150 16.08 32.08 -6.12
CA PHE A 150 14.84 31.60 -6.72
C PHE A 150 14.35 32.61 -7.74
N THR A 151 14.17 32.19 -8.99
CA THR A 151 13.60 33.03 -10.05
C THR A 151 12.23 32.48 -10.44
N SER A 152 11.21 33.34 -10.52
CA SER A 152 9.85 32.93 -10.87
C SER A 152 9.06 34.04 -11.55
N THR A 153 8.07 33.68 -12.37
CA THR A 153 7.03 34.61 -12.84
C THR A 153 5.96 34.87 -11.77
N ILE A 154 5.93 34.08 -10.71
CA ILE A 154 4.92 34.14 -9.64
C ILE A 154 5.26 35.27 -8.67
N LYS A 155 4.51 36.38 -8.76
CA LYS A 155 4.78 37.59 -7.95
C LYS A 155 4.49 37.43 -6.45
N SER A 156 3.64 36.47 -6.09
CA SER A 156 3.29 36.16 -4.69
C SER A 156 4.21 35.12 -4.05
N LEU A 157 5.24 34.63 -4.76
CA LEU A 157 6.16 33.62 -4.24
C LEU A 157 6.88 34.15 -2.99
N LYS A 158 6.92 33.32 -1.95
CA LYS A 158 7.52 33.56 -0.64
C LYS A 158 8.47 32.41 -0.34
N VAL A 159 9.49 32.74 0.44
CA VAL A 159 10.49 31.78 0.91
C VAL A 159 10.53 31.85 2.42
N LYS A 160 10.41 30.71 3.08
CA LYS A 160 10.46 30.58 4.54
C LYS A 160 11.63 29.67 4.90
N CYS A 161 12.52 30.22 5.72
CA CYS A 161 13.68 29.51 6.24
C CYS A 161 13.44 29.17 7.72
N PRO A 162 14.02 28.06 8.22
CA PRO A 162 14.09 27.78 9.65
C PRO A 162 14.68 28.97 10.42
N PRO A 163 14.03 29.46 11.49
CA PRO A 163 14.48 30.65 12.23
C PRO A 163 15.91 30.52 12.78
N GLU A 164 16.31 29.30 13.19
CA GLU A 164 17.65 29.01 13.72
C GLU A 164 18.78 29.32 12.73
N LEU A 165 18.52 29.25 11.42
CA LEU A 165 19.52 29.55 10.40
C LEU A 165 19.87 31.05 10.32
N GLN A 166 18.99 31.92 10.83
CA GLN A 166 19.16 33.38 10.73
C GLN A 166 19.37 33.86 9.28
N ALA A 167 18.75 33.16 8.33
CA ALA A 167 18.89 33.45 6.91
C ALA A 167 18.30 34.82 6.55
N GLN A 168 18.98 35.54 5.66
CA GLN A 168 18.48 36.81 5.13
C GLN A 168 17.77 36.58 3.80
N VAL A 169 16.48 36.90 3.76
CA VAL A 169 15.64 36.77 2.55
C VAL A 169 15.39 38.15 1.97
N THR A 170 15.78 38.35 0.71
CA THR A 170 15.52 39.58 -0.04
C THR A 170 14.79 39.26 -1.34
N SER A 171 13.85 40.10 -1.75
CA SER A 171 13.08 39.91 -2.98
C SER A 171 13.09 41.18 -3.83
N GLN A 172 13.22 41.01 -5.14
CA GLN A 172 13.20 42.11 -6.10
C GLN A 172 12.65 41.67 -7.44
N ILE A 173 12.04 42.60 -8.18
CA ILE A 173 11.71 42.38 -9.59
C ILE A 173 12.99 42.50 -10.40
N SER A 174 13.23 41.55 -11.32
CA SER A 174 14.43 41.56 -12.15
C SER A 174 14.48 42.81 -13.02
N LYS A 175 15.66 43.42 -13.11
CA LYS A 175 15.92 44.59 -13.97
C LYS A 175 16.02 44.20 -15.45
N ALA A 176 16.41 42.97 -15.73
CA ALA A 176 16.52 42.45 -17.10
C ALA A 176 15.17 42.02 -17.66
N ASP A 177 14.26 41.55 -16.80
CA ASP A 177 12.90 41.14 -17.17
C ASP A 177 11.93 41.42 -16.02
N THR A 178 11.07 42.42 -16.20
CA THR A 178 10.12 42.86 -15.18
C THR A 178 9.02 41.82 -14.88
N SER A 179 8.87 40.81 -15.73
CA SER A 179 7.97 39.67 -15.50
C SER A 179 8.51 38.70 -14.44
N LEU A 180 9.80 38.77 -14.10
CA LEU A 180 10.45 37.88 -13.15
C LEU A 180 10.61 38.50 -11.75
N LEU A 181 10.23 37.74 -10.73
CA LEU A 181 10.59 37.94 -9.34
C LEU A 181 11.85 37.12 -9.04
N VAL A 182 12.84 37.74 -8.41
CA VAL A 182 14.06 37.09 -7.93
C VAL A 182 14.10 37.21 -6.41
N ILE A 183 14.20 36.07 -5.73
CA ILE A 183 14.34 35.99 -4.27
C ILE A 183 15.72 35.43 -3.96
N ASN A 184 16.53 36.18 -3.23
CA ASN A 184 17.84 35.73 -2.75
C ASN A 184 17.74 35.38 -1.27
N VAL A 185 18.28 34.23 -0.91
CA VAL A 185 18.39 33.75 0.47
C VAL A 185 19.88 33.60 0.77
N VAL A 186 20.39 34.35 1.74
CA VAL A 186 21.75 34.19 2.24
C VAL A 186 21.69 33.44 3.57
N ILE A 187 22.38 32.30 3.66
CA ILE A 187 22.35 31.39 4.79
C ILE A 187 23.73 31.40 5.47
N PRO A 188 23.85 31.94 6.69
CA PRO A 188 25.01 31.73 7.54
C PRO A 188 25.18 30.24 7.87
N LEU A 189 26.36 29.68 7.63
CA LEU A 189 26.59 28.23 7.76
C LEU A 189 26.84 27.77 9.20
N ALA A 190 27.20 28.69 10.12
CA ALA A 190 27.64 28.35 11.47
C ALA A 190 26.70 27.40 12.23
N LYS A 191 25.38 27.66 12.19
CA LYS A 191 24.38 26.83 12.90
C LYS A 191 24.11 25.49 12.22
N LEU A 192 24.18 25.47 10.89
CA LEU A 192 24.03 24.24 10.11
C LEU A 192 25.25 23.33 10.30
N ASP A 193 26.45 23.90 10.28
CA ASP A 193 27.71 23.18 10.52
C ASP A 193 27.82 22.69 11.97
N GLU A 194 27.34 23.45 12.95
CA GLU A 194 27.23 23.01 14.34
C GLU A 194 26.36 21.74 14.45
N ALA A 195 25.21 21.71 13.78
CA ALA A 195 24.32 20.55 13.79
C ALA A 195 24.90 19.34 13.05
N ARG A 196 25.53 19.54 11.89
CA ARG A 196 26.26 18.48 11.18
C ARG A 196 27.35 17.87 12.06
N SER A 197 28.19 18.73 12.65
CA SER A 197 29.30 18.31 13.50
C SER A 197 28.81 17.56 14.74
N SER A 198 27.64 17.92 15.28
CA SER A 198 27.03 17.20 16.40
C SER A 198 26.63 15.78 16.02
N VAL A 199 25.96 15.59 14.88
CA VAL A 199 25.56 14.27 14.38
C VAL A 199 26.80 13.42 14.06
N GLU A 200 27.78 14.00 13.37
CA GLU A 200 29.02 13.30 13.01
C GLU A 200 29.82 12.86 14.25
N ARG A 201 29.98 13.74 15.25
CA ARG A 201 30.70 13.41 16.49
C ARG A 201 30.02 12.29 17.27
N ILE A 202 28.68 12.32 17.39
CA ILE A 202 27.92 11.27 18.08
C ILE A 202 28.04 9.95 17.31
N GLY A 203 27.88 9.98 15.98
CA GLY A 203 28.01 8.79 15.13
C GLY A 203 29.41 8.15 15.18
N LEU A 204 30.48 8.96 15.24
CA LEU A 204 31.84 8.45 15.43
C LEU A 204 32.00 7.75 16.78
N ARG A 205 31.45 8.32 17.86
CA ARG A 205 31.52 7.72 19.20
C ARG A 205 30.72 6.43 19.32
N LEU A 206 29.52 6.38 18.74
CA LEU A 206 28.73 5.16 18.65
C LEU A 206 29.47 4.06 17.88
N ALA A 207 30.08 4.39 16.73
CA ALA A 207 30.87 3.43 15.96
C ALA A 207 32.14 2.94 16.69
N GLU A 208 32.72 3.74 17.60
CA GLU A 208 33.80 3.29 18.49
C GLU A 208 33.28 2.32 19.55
N LEU A 209 32.16 2.63 20.20
CA LEU A 209 31.53 1.77 21.21
C LEU A 209 31.11 0.43 20.59
N ASP A 210 30.49 0.44 19.41
CA ASP A 210 30.09 -0.76 18.66
C ASP A 210 31.26 -1.73 18.44
N ARG A 211 32.46 -1.22 18.17
CA ARG A 211 33.66 -2.05 17.99
C ARG A 211 34.17 -2.66 19.29
N MET A 212 33.81 -2.07 20.43
CA MET A 212 34.23 -2.53 21.76
C MET A 212 33.18 -3.45 22.41
N MET A 213 31.93 -3.45 21.93
CA MET A 213 30.79 -4.19 22.51
C MET A 213 31.08 -5.65 22.82
N ASP A 214 31.72 -6.38 21.91
CA ASP A 214 32.03 -7.82 22.09
C ASP A 214 33.04 -8.10 23.24
N SER A 215 33.71 -7.06 23.74
CA SER A 215 34.74 -7.13 24.77
C SER A 215 34.34 -6.48 26.10
N LEU A 216 33.15 -5.88 26.18
CA LEU A 216 32.67 -5.18 27.37
C LEU A 216 32.00 -6.14 28.35
N GLU A 217 32.27 -5.95 29.65
CA GLU A 217 31.53 -6.66 30.70
C GLU A 217 30.07 -6.16 30.77
N PRO A 218 29.10 -6.97 31.22
CA PRO A 218 27.67 -6.60 31.22
C PRO A 218 27.31 -5.37 32.07
N ASP A 219 28.13 -5.00 33.04
CA ASP A 219 27.98 -3.85 33.96
C ASP A 219 28.89 -2.67 33.60
N ALA A 220 29.56 -2.74 32.45
CA ALA A 220 30.45 -1.69 31.98
C ALA A 220 29.67 -0.37 31.76
N PRO A 221 30.22 0.79 32.22
CA PRO A 221 29.55 2.09 32.09
C PRO A 221 29.27 2.50 30.63
N GLU A 222 30.00 1.92 29.68
CA GLU A 222 29.84 2.07 28.24
C GLU A 222 28.43 1.65 27.74
N TRP A 223 27.74 0.72 28.42
CA TRP A 223 26.35 0.37 28.09
C TRP A 223 25.37 1.52 28.37
N ASN A 224 25.56 2.22 29.49
CA ASN A 224 24.76 3.41 29.80
C ASN A 224 25.12 4.60 28.90
N GLU A 225 26.37 4.70 28.47
CA GLU A 225 26.83 5.69 27.49
C GLU A 225 26.16 5.44 26.13
N LEU A 226 26.03 4.18 25.70
CA LEU A 226 25.37 3.77 24.46
C LEU A 226 23.91 4.26 24.41
N ASP A 227 23.10 3.92 25.42
CA ASP A 227 21.69 4.33 25.49
C ASP A 227 21.52 5.86 25.46
N GLN A 228 22.43 6.59 26.13
CA GLN A 228 22.43 8.05 26.13
C GLN A 228 22.81 8.62 24.76
N LEU A 229 23.82 8.06 24.11
CA LEU A 229 24.28 8.50 22.80
C LEU A 229 23.26 8.18 21.70
N GLU A 230 22.56 7.06 21.75
CA GLU A 230 21.46 6.75 20.81
C GLU A 230 20.35 7.80 20.91
N LYS A 231 19.95 8.16 22.14
CA LYS A 231 18.97 9.22 22.35
C LYS A 231 19.48 10.59 21.84
N GLN A 232 20.74 10.93 22.15
CA GLN A 232 21.35 12.17 21.66
C GLN A 232 21.49 12.19 20.14
N GLN A 233 21.74 11.04 19.52
CA GLN A 233 21.79 10.90 18.07
C GLN A 233 20.42 11.23 17.46
N GLN A 234 19.35 10.63 17.98
CA GLN A 234 17.98 10.91 17.52
C GLN A 234 17.64 12.40 17.65
N GLU A 235 17.97 13.03 18.78
CA GLU A 235 17.74 14.47 19.00
C GLU A 235 18.58 15.35 18.05
N ALA A 236 19.86 15.01 17.83
CA ALA A 236 20.75 15.73 16.94
C ALA A 236 20.32 15.60 15.47
N GLU A 237 19.91 14.41 15.03
CA GLU A 237 19.40 14.14 13.69
C GLU A 237 18.07 14.87 13.45
N ALA A 238 17.16 14.87 14.42
CA ALA A 238 15.91 15.62 14.35
C ALA A 238 16.18 17.13 14.22
N ARG A 239 17.12 17.67 15.01
CA ARG A 239 17.53 19.07 14.94
C ARG A 239 18.16 19.42 13.58
N LEU A 240 19.05 18.57 13.06
CA LEU A 240 19.64 18.77 11.74
C LEU A 240 18.55 18.75 10.65
N SER A 241 17.62 17.79 10.72
CA SER A 241 16.50 17.68 9.77
C SER A 241 15.64 18.94 9.75
N ALA A 242 15.27 19.46 10.92
CA ALA A 242 14.46 20.67 11.06
C ALA A 242 15.14 21.93 10.46
N MET A 243 16.47 21.98 10.44
CA MET A 243 17.24 23.09 9.84
C MET A 243 17.63 22.84 8.38
N SER A 244 17.39 21.65 7.84
CA SER A 244 17.95 21.21 6.56
C SER A 244 17.06 21.49 5.35
N SER A 245 16.01 22.28 5.49
CA SER A 245 15.09 22.60 4.39
C SER A 245 14.66 24.05 4.35
N VAL A 246 14.50 24.58 3.14
CA VAL A 246 13.88 25.88 2.86
C VAL A 246 12.55 25.67 2.15
N GLU A 247 11.49 26.32 2.63
CA GLU A 247 10.13 26.19 2.09
C GLU A 247 9.83 27.31 1.07
N LEU A 248 9.17 26.95 -0.03
CA LEU A 248 8.73 27.87 -1.09
C LEU A 248 7.21 27.72 -1.27
N TYR A 249 6.49 28.84 -1.31
CA TYR A 249 5.04 28.84 -1.54
C TYR A 249 4.57 30.20 -2.04
N GLY A 250 3.44 30.25 -2.72
CA GLY A 250 2.76 31.47 -3.14
C GLY A 250 1.27 31.39 -2.84
N ASP A 251 0.54 32.44 -3.19
CA ASP A 251 -0.90 32.48 -2.93
C ASP A 251 -1.63 31.42 -3.80
N GLY A 252 -2.20 30.41 -3.14
CA GLY A 252 -2.93 29.32 -3.81
C GLY A 252 -2.05 28.25 -4.47
N THR A 253 -0.76 28.22 -4.17
CA THR A 253 0.17 27.17 -4.65
C THR A 253 0.36 26.07 -3.60
N ASN A 254 1.00 24.98 -4.01
CA ASN A 254 1.57 23.98 -3.10
C ASN A 254 2.87 24.48 -2.43
N TYR A 255 3.33 23.73 -1.43
CA TYR A 255 4.57 23.99 -0.70
C TYR A 255 5.69 23.12 -1.25
N LEU A 256 6.76 23.75 -1.74
CA LEU A 256 7.96 23.05 -2.16
C LEU A 256 9.02 23.14 -1.05
N SER A 257 9.83 22.09 -0.92
CA SER A 257 10.93 22.04 0.05
C SER A 257 12.25 21.81 -0.67
N VAL A 258 13.23 22.67 -0.40
CA VAL A 258 14.58 22.59 -0.95
C VAL A 258 15.53 22.12 0.14
N GLY A 259 16.17 20.98 -0.07
CA GLY A 259 17.19 20.45 0.82
C GLY A 259 18.45 21.32 0.81
N ILE A 260 18.91 21.71 2.00
CA ILE A 260 20.11 22.52 2.21
C ILE A 260 21.12 21.85 3.14
N ALA A 261 20.85 20.62 3.57
CA ALA A 261 21.69 19.83 4.49
C ALA A 261 23.16 19.74 4.07
N ASP A 262 23.47 19.90 2.79
CA ASP A 262 24.77 19.71 2.16
C ASP A 262 25.41 21.00 1.62
N LEU A 263 24.80 22.18 1.89
CA LEU A 263 25.40 23.46 1.51
C LEU A 263 26.80 23.65 2.11
N SER A 264 27.74 24.04 1.28
CA SER A 264 29.13 24.29 1.65
C SER A 264 29.47 25.78 1.59
N PRO A 265 30.57 26.22 2.23
CA PRO A 265 31.10 27.56 2.09
C PRO A 265 31.16 28.02 0.63
N ARG A 266 30.70 29.25 0.37
CA ARG A 266 30.70 29.88 -0.95
C ARG A 266 29.78 29.23 -1.98
N ALA A 267 28.99 28.22 -1.60
CA ALA A 267 28.03 27.61 -2.50
C ALA A 267 26.92 28.61 -2.87
N LYS A 268 26.58 28.67 -4.15
CA LYS A 268 25.36 29.32 -4.63
C LYS A 268 24.55 28.30 -5.42
N ARG A 269 23.30 28.07 -5.02
CA ARG A 269 22.34 27.26 -5.80
C ARG A 269 21.28 28.14 -6.40
N ARG A 270 20.91 27.88 -7.65
CA ARG A 270 19.89 28.65 -8.36
C ARG A 270 18.77 27.74 -8.76
N TYR A 271 17.54 28.19 -8.54
CA TYR A 271 16.35 27.45 -8.87
C TYR A 271 15.41 28.34 -9.67
N VAL A 272 14.75 27.74 -10.65
CA VAL A 272 13.62 28.35 -11.32
C VAL A 272 12.35 27.72 -10.77
N VAL A 273 11.43 28.53 -10.26
CA VAL A 273 10.13 28.09 -9.76
C VAL A 273 9.07 28.40 -10.82
N LEU A 274 8.46 27.36 -11.36
CA LEU A 274 7.56 27.43 -12.50
C LEU A 274 6.13 27.08 -12.07
N PRO A 275 5.11 27.84 -12.53
CA PRO A 275 3.74 27.37 -12.46
C PRO A 275 3.57 26.17 -13.38
N ILE A 276 2.93 25.12 -12.87
CA ILE A 276 2.52 23.98 -13.67
C ILE A 276 1.19 24.36 -14.33
N VAL A 277 1.22 24.52 -15.65
CA VAL A 277 -0.02 24.54 -16.42
C VAL A 277 -0.51 23.10 -16.47
N VAL A 278 -1.51 22.80 -15.65
CA VAL A 278 -2.25 21.54 -15.79
C VAL A 278 -3.09 21.70 -17.06
N GLU A 279 -2.56 21.23 -18.18
CA GLU A 279 -3.36 20.97 -19.35
C GLU A 279 -4.41 19.94 -18.91
N LYS A 280 -5.65 20.41 -18.71
CA LYS A 280 -6.78 19.49 -18.64
C LYS A 280 -6.70 18.64 -19.89
N GLU A 281 -6.83 17.32 -19.76
CA GLU A 281 -6.99 16.45 -20.92
C GLU A 281 -8.09 17.04 -21.80
N VAL A 282 -7.66 17.68 -22.88
CA VAL A 282 -8.58 18.09 -23.94
C VAL A 282 -8.81 16.79 -24.66
N PHE A 283 -9.87 16.09 -24.26
CA PHE A 283 -10.30 14.91 -24.98
C PHE A 283 -10.50 15.31 -26.43
N THR A 284 -9.61 14.80 -27.29
CA THR A 284 -9.66 15.07 -28.73
C THR A 284 -10.89 14.44 -29.37
N THR A 285 -11.53 13.50 -28.66
CA THR A 285 -12.72 12.76 -29.08
C THR A 285 -13.68 12.53 -27.91
N GLN A 286 -14.98 12.47 -28.20
CA GLN A 286 -16.02 12.16 -27.22
C GLN A 286 -15.89 10.73 -26.68
N CYS A 287 -15.37 9.80 -27.47
CA CYS A 287 -15.06 8.43 -27.10
C CYS A 287 -14.05 8.39 -25.94
N SER A 288 -12.95 9.15 -26.04
CA SER A 288 -11.95 9.24 -24.97
C SER A 288 -12.54 9.80 -23.67
N ALA A 289 -13.35 10.86 -23.74
CA ALA A 289 -14.00 11.43 -22.56
C ALA A 289 -14.92 10.42 -21.85
N LEU A 290 -15.66 9.61 -22.61
CA LEU A 290 -16.56 8.58 -22.07
C LEU A 290 -15.80 7.37 -21.53
N MET A 291 -14.65 7.04 -22.10
CA MET A 291 -13.76 5.99 -21.59
C MET A 291 -13.18 6.35 -20.23
N ASP A 292 -12.78 7.60 -20.06
CA ASP A 292 -12.25 8.11 -18.80
C ASP A 292 -13.34 8.22 -17.74
N GLU A 293 -14.52 8.71 -18.10
CA GLU A 293 -15.68 8.72 -17.20
C GLU A 293 -16.07 7.29 -16.78
N GLY A 294 -16.03 6.33 -17.71
CA GLY A 294 -16.26 4.91 -17.43
C GLY A 294 -15.23 4.35 -16.44
N SER A 295 -13.95 4.65 -16.64
CA SER A 295 -12.85 4.21 -15.77
C SER A 295 -12.98 4.80 -14.37
N ARG A 296 -13.31 6.09 -14.29
CA ARG A 296 -13.59 6.79 -13.05
C ARG A 296 -14.77 6.17 -12.30
N LEU A 297 -15.90 5.92 -12.97
CA LEU A 297 -17.07 5.31 -12.37
C LEU A 297 -16.81 3.87 -11.92
N PHE A 298 -15.98 3.12 -12.67
CA PHE A 298 -15.57 1.76 -12.32
C PHE A 298 -14.76 1.77 -11.03
N GLY A 299 -13.76 2.65 -10.91
CA GLY A 299 -13.00 2.84 -9.68
C GLY A 299 -13.89 3.19 -8.48
N MET A 300 -14.92 4.02 -8.69
CA MET A 300 -15.92 4.35 -7.66
C MET A 300 -16.87 3.19 -7.30
N ARG A 301 -16.67 1.98 -7.85
CA ARG A 301 -17.53 0.79 -7.72
C ARG A 301 -18.95 1.00 -8.26
N LYS A 302 -19.14 2.02 -9.12
CA LYS A 302 -20.42 2.29 -9.79
C LYS A 302 -20.51 1.52 -11.10
N TYR A 303 -20.40 0.19 -11.02
CA TYR A 303 -20.22 -0.69 -12.18
C TYR A 303 -21.29 -0.53 -13.26
N LYS A 304 -22.56 -0.33 -12.89
CA LYS A 304 -23.64 -0.08 -13.86
C LYS A 304 -23.47 1.25 -14.60
N ALA A 305 -23.11 2.31 -13.89
CA ALA A 305 -22.88 3.63 -14.51
C ALA A 305 -21.61 3.64 -15.37
N ALA A 306 -20.56 2.94 -14.93
CA ALA A 306 -19.34 2.73 -15.71
C ALA A 306 -19.64 2.00 -17.03
N ARG A 307 -20.40 0.92 -16.96
CA ARG A 307 -20.89 0.17 -18.12
C ARG A 307 -21.65 1.06 -19.10
N GLU A 308 -22.57 1.89 -18.61
CA GLU A 308 -23.32 2.85 -19.44
C GLU A 308 -22.41 3.88 -20.13
N ALA A 309 -21.35 4.35 -19.46
CA ALA A 309 -20.38 5.25 -20.06
C ALA A 309 -19.58 4.57 -21.20
N TYR A 310 -19.14 3.33 -20.99
CA TYR A 310 -18.47 2.54 -22.02
C TYR A 310 -19.40 2.19 -23.20
N ASP A 311 -20.66 1.87 -22.95
CA ASP A 311 -21.64 1.67 -24.02
C ASP A 311 -21.86 2.94 -24.85
N LYS A 312 -21.90 4.11 -24.20
CA LYS A 312 -21.98 5.39 -24.91
C LYS A 312 -20.72 5.65 -25.72
N ALA A 313 -19.53 5.25 -25.24
CA ALA A 313 -18.28 5.38 -25.98
C ALA A 313 -18.31 4.61 -27.31
N LEU A 314 -18.92 3.41 -27.33
CA LEU A 314 -19.14 2.62 -28.56
C LEU A 314 -20.08 3.29 -29.58
N GLN A 315 -20.93 4.22 -29.12
CA GLN A 315 -22.01 4.82 -29.91
C GLN A 315 -21.69 6.23 -30.43
N THR A 316 -20.48 6.76 -30.15
CA THR A 316 -20.08 8.11 -30.56
C THR A 316 -19.95 8.28 -32.07
N GLY A 317 -19.75 7.17 -32.82
CA GLY A 317 -19.59 7.20 -34.28
C GLY A 317 -18.24 7.75 -34.75
N GLU A 318 -17.30 8.00 -33.84
CA GLU A 318 -15.96 8.51 -34.15
C GLU A 318 -15.06 7.39 -34.73
N SER A 319 -14.11 7.76 -35.59
CA SER A 319 -13.22 6.79 -36.25
C SER A 319 -12.38 5.97 -35.25
N VAL A 320 -12.00 6.59 -34.13
CA VAL A 320 -11.24 5.96 -33.04
C VAL A 320 -11.99 4.79 -32.38
N VAL A 321 -13.32 4.75 -32.47
CA VAL A 321 -14.14 3.66 -31.92
C VAL A 321 -13.78 2.33 -32.56
N GLY A 322 -13.45 2.31 -33.86
CA GLY A 322 -13.07 1.09 -34.56
C GLY A 322 -11.86 0.40 -33.94
N GLU A 323 -10.86 1.19 -33.55
CA GLU A 323 -9.62 0.72 -32.92
C GLU A 323 -9.83 0.38 -31.44
N MET A 324 -10.63 1.17 -30.73
CA MET A 324 -10.87 1.00 -29.29
C MET A 324 -11.92 -0.05 -28.95
N LYS A 325 -12.71 -0.52 -29.92
CA LYS A 325 -13.84 -1.45 -29.71
C LYS A 325 -13.50 -2.67 -28.83
N PRO A 326 -12.36 -3.38 -29.02
CA PRO A 326 -12.01 -4.52 -28.16
C PRO A 326 -11.77 -4.11 -26.70
N VAL A 327 -11.13 -2.95 -26.49
CA VAL A 327 -10.84 -2.41 -25.14
C VAL A 327 -12.14 -2.03 -24.45
N ILE A 328 -13.03 -1.32 -25.15
CA ILE A 328 -14.33 -0.90 -24.60
C ILE A 328 -15.19 -2.12 -24.25
N GLN A 329 -15.20 -3.16 -25.10
CA GLN A 329 -15.93 -4.40 -24.85
C GLN A 329 -15.36 -5.19 -23.66
N SER A 330 -14.02 -5.22 -23.50
CA SER A 330 -13.38 -5.81 -22.33
C SER A 330 -13.77 -5.07 -21.04
N ALA A 331 -13.77 -3.73 -21.08
CA ALA A 331 -14.18 -2.90 -19.96
C ALA A 331 -15.66 -3.09 -19.57
N ILE A 332 -16.56 -3.22 -20.56
CA ILE A 332 -17.97 -3.58 -20.33
C ILE A 332 -18.09 -4.95 -19.67
N SER A 333 -17.38 -5.96 -20.19
CA SER A 333 -17.42 -7.33 -19.64
C SER A 333 -16.93 -7.39 -18.19
N LEU A 334 -15.92 -6.58 -17.87
CA LEU A 334 -15.43 -6.42 -16.49
C LEU A 334 -16.47 -5.76 -15.60
N CYS A 335 -17.15 -4.70 -16.09
CA CYS A 335 -18.26 -4.07 -15.36
C CYS A 335 -19.39 -5.05 -15.08
N ASP A 336 -19.77 -5.88 -16.05
CA ASP A 336 -20.83 -6.87 -15.91
C ASP A 336 -20.47 -7.92 -14.84
N SER A 337 -19.23 -8.41 -14.88
CA SER A 337 -18.70 -9.35 -13.89
C SER A 337 -18.71 -8.75 -12.48
N CYS A 338 -18.16 -7.54 -12.32
CA CYS A 338 -18.14 -6.85 -11.03
C CYS A 338 -19.55 -6.54 -10.51
N ALA A 339 -20.47 -6.08 -11.36
CA ALA A 339 -21.85 -5.81 -10.96
C ALA A 339 -22.57 -7.09 -10.48
N GLN A 340 -22.28 -8.24 -11.10
CA GLN A 340 -22.82 -9.53 -10.70
C GLN A 340 -22.29 -9.97 -9.33
N TYR A 341 -20.97 -9.96 -9.12
CA TYR A 341 -20.38 -10.35 -7.83
C TYR A 341 -20.79 -9.40 -6.70
N ASP A 342 -20.90 -8.09 -6.98
CA ASP A 342 -21.37 -7.10 -6.00
C ASP A 342 -22.80 -7.40 -5.56
N LEU A 343 -23.71 -7.69 -6.50
CA LEU A 343 -25.08 -8.09 -6.20
C LEU A 343 -25.15 -9.41 -5.40
N LEU A 344 -24.34 -10.40 -5.76
CA LEU A 344 -24.31 -11.69 -5.08
C LEU A 344 -23.78 -11.54 -3.64
N SER A 345 -22.72 -10.77 -3.43
CA SER A 345 -22.19 -10.49 -2.08
C SER A 345 -23.24 -9.76 -1.22
N PHE A 346 -23.94 -8.77 -1.77
CA PHE A 346 -25.03 -8.07 -1.08
C PHE A 346 -26.16 -9.02 -0.67
N ARG A 347 -26.54 -9.96 -1.54
CA ARG A 347 -27.56 -10.97 -1.22
C ARG A 347 -27.13 -11.86 -0.06
N CYS A 348 -25.85 -12.26 0.00
CA CYS A 348 -25.32 -13.01 1.14
C CYS A 348 -25.43 -12.21 2.44
N PHE A 349 -24.96 -10.95 2.45
CA PHE A 349 -25.08 -10.09 3.63
C PHE A 349 -26.52 -9.91 4.09
N ARG A 350 -27.44 -9.66 3.16
CA ARG A 350 -28.86 -9.51 3.48
C ARG A 350 -29.44 -10.79 4.09
N LYS A 351 -29.09 -11.95 3.53
CA LYS A 351 -29.57 -13.24 4.02
C LYS A 351 -29.02 -13.56 5.42
N ILE A 352 -27.74 -13.28 5.68
CA ILE A 352 -27.14 -13.40 7.01
C ILE A 352 -27.89 -12.50 8.02
N ALA A 353 -28.20 -11.26 7.65
CA ALA A 353 -28.94 -10.33 8.51
C ALA A 353 -30.38 -10.80 8.78
N GLU A 354 -31.08 -11.31 7.74
CA GLU A 354 -32.42 -11.91 7.87
C GLU A 354 -32.41 -13.11 8.83
N LEU A 355 -31.45 -14.03 8.64
CA LEU A 355 -31.26 -15.22 9.48
C LEU A 355 -31.02 -14.85 10.95
N LYS A 356 -30.13 -13.89 11.22
CA LYS A 356 -29.86 -13.39 12.58
C LYS A 356 -31.11 -12.77 13.22
N LYS A 357 -31.95 -12.08 12.45
CA LYS A 357 -33.16 -11.42 12.95
C LYS A 357 -34.29 -12.41 13.26
N GLN A 358 -34.37 -13.52 12.55
CA GLN A 358 -35.41 -14.54 12.73
C GLN A 358 -35.17 -15.42 13.97
N GLY A 359 -33.96 -15.43 14.53
CA GLY A 359 -33.65 -16.11 15.81
C GLY A 359 -33.58 -17.64 15.74
N GLU A 360 -33.89 -18.25 14.59
CA GLU A 360 -33.87 -19.71 14.36
C GLU A 360 -32.73 -20.16 13.45
N ALA A 361 -31.82 -19.27 13.05
CA ALA A 361 -30.77 -19.58 12.11
C ALA A 361 -29.74 -20.55 12.70
N THR A 362 -29.47 -21.64 11.98
CA THR A 362 -28.38 -22.54 12.35
C THR A 362 -27.03 -21.89 12.02
N GLN A 363 -26.00 -22.13 12.83
CA GLN A 363 -24.65 -21.62 12.54
C GLN A 363 -24.15 -22.09 11.17
N ALA A 364 -24.52 -23.31 10.74
CA ALA A 364 -24.19 -23.84 9.41
C ALA A 364 -24.78 -23.01 8.26
N GLU A 365 -26.03 -22.57 8.35
CA GLU A 365 -26.66 -21.73 7.31
C GLU A 365 -26.02 -20.35 7.23
N VAL A 366 -25.71 -19.73 8.37
CA VAL A 366 -24.97 -18.47 8.42
C VAL A 366 -23.60 -18.64 7.77
N ALA A 367 -22.96 -19.79 8.00
CA ALA A 367 -21.62 -20.06 7.52
C ALA A 367 -21.55 -20.25 6.00
N ASP A 368 -22.54 -20.91 5.42
CA ASP A 368 -22.63 -21.08 3.97
C ASP A 368 -22.75 -19.71 3.28
N TYR A 369 -23.64 -18.83 3.73
CA TYR A 369 -23.78 -17.49 3.14
C TYR A 369 -22.54 -16.62 3.36
N ALA A 370 -21.90 -16.71 4.53
CA ALA A 370 -20.67 -15.98 4.79
C ALA A 370 -19.52 -16.47 3.89
N SER A 371 -19.39 -17.78 3.70
CA SER A 371 -18.43 -18.40 2.79
C SER A 371 -18.59 -17.94 1.35
N TYR A 372 -19.82 -17.98 0.82
CA TYR A 372 -20.09 -17.48 -0.53
C TYR A 372 -19.82 -15.98 -0.63
N GLY A 373 -20.17 -15.21 0.41
CA GLY A 373 -19.87 -13.78 0.48
C GLY A 373 -18.37 -13.49 0.36
N ILE A 374 -17.53 -14.21 1.10
CA ILE A 374 -16.06 -14.11 1.05
C ILE A 374 -15.57 -14.39 -0.37
N GLU A 375 -16.00 -15.49 -0.99
CA GLU A 375 -15.58 -15.84 -2.35
C GLU A 375 -15.93 -14.76 -3.37
N TYR A 376 -17.16 -14.22 -3.33
CA TYR A 376 -17.57 -13.15 -4.24
C TYR A 376 -16.77 -11.86 -4.02
N LEU A 377 -16.48 -11.49 -2.78
CA LEU A 377 -15.66 -10.33 -2.44
C LEU A 377 -14.20 -10.50 -2.87
N GLN A 378 -13.64 -11.71 -2.74
CA GLN A 378 -12.30 -12.02 -3.23
C GLN A 378 -12.23 -11.95 -4.77
N GLN A 379 -13.28 -12.33 -5.49
CA GLN A 379 -13.34 -12.12 -6.94
C GLN A 379 -13.44 -10.63 -7.29
N LEU A 380 -14.25 -9.85 -6.56
CA LEU A 380 -14.30 -8.39 -6.74
C LEU A 380 -12.95 -7.74 -6.52
N TYR A 381 -12.23 -8.15 -5.47
CA TYR A 381 -10.88 -7.65 -5.19
C TYR A 381 -9.89 -7.98 -6.33
N LYS A 382 -9.99 -9.15 -6.96
CA LYS A 382 -9.17 -9.48 -8.13
C LYS A 382 -9.45 -8.58 -9.34
N PHE A 383 -10.71 -8.21 -9.56
CA PHE A 383 -11.11 -7.38 -10.69
C PHE A 383 -10.95 -5.87 -10.45
N ASN A 384 -11.11 -5.44 -9.21
CA ASN A 384 -10.97 -4.05 -8.77
C ASN A 384 -10.35 -4.04 -7.36
N PRO A 385 -9.00 -4.08 -7.26
CA PRO A 385 -8.30 -4.12 -5.98
C PRO A 385 -8.61 -2.90 -5.12
N ASP A 386 -9.34 -3.13 -4.04
CA ASP A 386 -9.80 -2.08 -3.12
C ASP A 386 -10.01 -2.68 -1.72
N ASP A 387 -9.42 -2.04 -0.70
CA ASP A 387 -9.54 -2.42 0.71
C ASP A 387 -11.00 -2.52 1.20
N TYR A 388 -11.92 -1.82 0.53
CA TYR A 388 -13.36 -1.95 0.76
C TYR A 388 -13.82 -3.42 0.75
N TYR A 389 -13.25 -4.23 -0.14
CA TYR A 389 -13.57 -5.65 -0.26
C TYR A 389 -12.89 -6.48 0.82
N LEU A 390 -11.61 -6.25 1.10
CA LEU A 390 -10.86 -6.96 2.13
C LEU A 390 -11.49 -6.78 3.52
N LYS A 391 -11.83 -5.54 3.91
CA LYS A 391 -12.50 -5.27 5.20
C LYS A 391 -13.82 -6.02 5.39
N ARG A 392 -14.51 -6.36 4.29
CA ARG A 392 -15.75 -7.16 4.32
C ARG A 392 -15.48 -8.64 4.34
N VAL A 393 -14.40 -9.09 3.72
CA VAL A 393 -13.89 -10.44 3.88
C VAL A 393 -13.57 -10.66 5.35
N ASP A 394 -12.77 -9.80 5.98
CA ASP A 394 -12.41 -9.89 7.40
C ASP A 394 -13.66 -9.96 8.30
N LEU A 395 -14.68 -9.13 8.02
CA LEU A 395 -15.93 -9.16 8.78
C LEU A 395 -16.66 -10.50 8.68
N LEU A 396 -16.68 -11.11 7.48
CA LEU A 396 -17.30 -12.41 7.26
C LEU A 396 -16.44 -13.55 7.82
N GLU A 397 -15.11 -13.44 7.77
CA GLU A 397 -14.19 -14.41 8.35
C GLU A 397 -14.31 -14.43 9.87
N ASN A 398 -14.37 -13.27 10.53
CA ASN A 398 -14.61 -13.15 11.96
C ASN A 398 -15.96 -13.75 12.41
N LEU A 399 -16.97 -13.77 11.52
CA LEU A 399 -18.25 -14.45 11.81
C LEU A 399 -18.14 -15.98 11.79
N LEU A 400 -17.04 -16.51 11.26
CA LEU A 400 -16.78 -17.92 11.04
C LEU A 400 -15.67 -18.48 11.94
N ASP A 401 -14.99 -17.64 12.73
CA ASP A 401 -13.82 -18.02 13.52
C ASP A 401 -14.12 -19.12 14.55
N ASP A 402 -15.32 -19.11 15.13
CA ASP A 402 -15.77 -20.14 16.07
C ASP A 402 -16.18 -21.46 15.39
N MET A 403 -16.10 -21.54 14.05
CA MET A 403 -16.54 -22.70 13.27
C MET A 403 -15.37 -23.44 12.62
N GLY A 404 -15.30 -24.75 12.87
CA GLY A 404 -14.27 -25.62 12.30
C GLY A 404 -14.27 -25.64 10.77
N LEU A 405 -13.08 -25.64 10.18
CA LEU A 405 -12.84 -25.88 8.76
C LEU A 405 -12.91 -27.39 8.50
N GLN A 406 -13.92 -27.82 7.74
CA GLN A 406 -14.04 -29.22 7.33
C GLN A 406 -13.19 -29.46 6.08
N VAL A 407 -12.33 -30.49 6.13
CA VAL A 407 -11.51 -30.89 4.99
C VAL A 407 -11.77 -32.36 4.67
N LYS A 408 -12.25 -32.62 3.45
CA LYS A 408 -12.45 -33.95 2.89
C LYS A 408 -11.28 -34.32 2.00
N PHE A 409 -10.58 -35.37 2.36
CA PHE A 409 -9.54 -36.00 1.56
C PHE A 409 -10.08 -37.19 0.79
N THR A 410 -9.67 -37.31 -0.47
CA THR A 410 -9.91 -38.50 -1.29
C THR A 410 -8.58 -39.04 -1.77
N PHE A 411 -8.19 -40.21 -1.27
CA PHE A 411 -6.92 -40.87 -1.57
C PHE A 411 -7.10 -41.85 -2.72
N VAL A 412 -6.33 -41.64 -3.78
CA VAL A 412 -6.35 -42.49 -4.98
C VAL A 412 -4.94 -42.90 -5.37
N GLU A 413 -4.81 -44.12 -5.86
CA GLU A 413 -3.59 -44.58 -6.50
C GLU A 413 -3.33 -43.77 -7.76
N TRP A 414 -2.06 -43.39 -7.98
CA TRP A 414 -1.64 -42.73 -9.21
C TRP A 414 -0.79 -43.67 -10.05
N LEU A 415 -1.40 -44.16 -11.14
CA LEU A 415 -0.74 -44.97 -12.17
C LEU A 415 -0.10 -44.04 -13.22
N THR A 416 0.79 -44.58 -14.05
CA THR A 416 1.65 -43.82 -14.98
C THR A 416 0.90 -42.77 -15.83
N PHE A 417 -0.38 -42.99 -16.17
CA PHE A 417 -1.21 -42.05 -16.91
C PHE A 417 -2.68 -41.96 -16.45
N SER A 418 -3.06 -42.55 -15.31
CA SER A 418 -4.46 -42.57 -14.85
C SER A 418 -4.59 -42.72 -13.34
N GLU A 419 -5.74 -42.32 -12.79
CA GLU A 419 -6.11 -42.64 -11.41
C GLU A 419 -6.46 -44.14 -11.32
N GLY A 420 -5.93 -44.81 -10.29
CA GLY A 420 -6.22 -46.19 -9.95
C GLY A 420 -7.30 -46.28 -8.85
N ASN A 421 -7.20 -47.32 -8.03
CA ASN A 421 -8.19 -47.60 -7.00
C ASN A 421 -8.11 -46.62 -5.81
N PRO A 422 -9.21 -46.41 -5.06
CA PRO A 422 -9.17 -45.71 -3.78
C PRO A 422 -8.26 -46.41 -2.78
N ILE A 423 -7.56 -45.63 -1.94
CA ILE A 423 -6.60 -46.17 -0.97
C ILE A 423 -7.17 -46.10 0.46
N PRO A 424 -7.53 -47.25 1.07
CA PRO A 424 -8.06 -47.28 2.42
C PRO A 424 -6.96 -47.24 3.49
N GLY A 425 -7.34 -46.80 4.70
CA GLY A 425 -6.48 -46.84 5.88
C GLY A 425 -5.33 -45.83 5.88
N VAL A 426 -5.39 -44.79 5.04
CA VAL A 426 -4.42 -43.68 5.04
C VAL A 426 -4.69 -42.79 6.24
N GLU A 427 -3.73 -42.69 7.14
CA GLU A 427 -3.77 -41.81 8.31
C GLU A 427 -3.47 -40.37 7.92
N VAL A 428 -4.25 -39.45 8.45
CA VAL A 428 -4.07 -38.00 8.28
C VAL A 428 -3.50 -37.44 9.58
N TRP A 429 -2.33 -36.84 9.48
CA TRP A 429 -1.61 -36.24 10.60
C TRP A 429 -1.40 -34.75 10.35
N ILE A 430 -1.68 -33.92 11.34
CA ILE A 430 -1.33 -32.49 11.30
C ILE A 430 0.01 -32.25 11.99
N TYR A 431 0.75 -31.28 11.46
CA TYR A 431 1.99 -30.79 12.03
C TYR A 431 1.87 -29.31 12.40
N ARG A 432 2.21 -28.98 13.66
CA ARG A 432 2.11 -27.62 14.23
C ARG A 432 3.45 -27.03 14.66
N GLY A 433 4.56 -27.66 14.31
CA GLY A 433 5.87 -27.12 14.65
C GLY A 433 6.24 -25.91 13.79
N VAL A 434 7.24 -25.17 14.27
CA VAL A 434 7.75 -23.94 13.66
C VAL A 434 8.80 -24.22 12.58
N GLU A 435 9.43 -25.41 12.62
CA GLU A 435 10.49 -25.78 11.67
C GLU A 435 9.92 -26.32 10.35
N ARG A 436 10.49 -25.87 9.23
CA ARG A 436 10.08 -26.32 7.90
C ARG A 436 10.57 -27.75 7.64
N ILE A 437 9.64 -28.68 7.44
CA ILE A 437 9.98 -30.09 7.20
C ILE A 437 10.22 -30.37 5.72
N SER A 438 11.35 -30.97 5.38
CA SER A 438 11.62 -31.47 4.02
C SER A 438 10.77 -32.70 3.68
N SER A 439 10.31 -32.79 2.43
CA SER A 439 9.60 -33.96 1.89
C SER A 439 10.40 -35.27 2.05
N ASN A 440 11.73 -35.20 2.10
CA ASN A 440 12.63 -36.35 2.26
C ASN A 440 12.71 -36.88 3.69
N THR A 441 12.26 -36.10 4.67
CA THR A 441 12.25 -36.45 6.09
C THR A 441 11.40 -37.70 6.36
N PHE A 442 10.33 -37.91 5.56
CA PHE A 442 9.40 -39.04 5.69
C PHE A 442 9.60 -40.14 4.64
N SER A 443 10.83 -40.28 4.12
CA SER A 443 11.21 -41.28 3.12
C SER A 443 10.97 -42.75 3.52
N SER A 444 10.66 -43.04 4.79
CA SER A 444 10.28 -44.37 5.27
C SER A 444 9.43 -44.26 6.54
N ASP A 445 8.59 -45.27 6.78
CA ASP A 445 7.79 -45.39 8.01
C ASP A 445 8.64 -45.36 9.29
N LYS A 446 9.80 -46.02 9.26
CA LYS A 446 10.76 -46.03 10.38
C LYS A 446 11.25 -44.63 10.75
N LYS A 447 11.50 -43.76 9.75
CA LYS A 447 11.90 -42.37 9.99
C LYS A 447 10.76 -41.55 10.56
N PHE A 448 9.54 -41.73 10.03
CA PHE A 448 8.33 -41.09 10.57
C PHE A 448 8.14 -41.44 12.06
N ARG A 449 8.14 -42.72 12.43
CA ARG A 449 7.98 -43.13 13.84
C ARG A 449 9.07 -42.58 14.75
N ARG A 450 10.31 -42.48 14.26
CA ARG A 450 11.41 -41.85 15.02
C ARG A 450 11.14 -40.37 15.27
N MET A 451 10.62 -39.66 14.27
CA MET A 451 10.31 -38.23 14.37
C MET A 451 9.15 -37.99 15.35
N VAL A 452 8.04 -38.73 15.20
CA VAL A 452 6.89 -38.63 16.11
C VAL A 452 7.27 -39.00 17.56
N ARG A 453 8.21 -39.93 17.78
CA ARG A 453 8.70 -40.21 19.14
C ARG A 453 9.53 -39.07 19.74
N LYS A 454 10.29 -38.35 18.92
CA LYS A 454 11.21 -37.30 19.37
C LYS A 454 10.48 -35.95 19.56
N GLU A 455 9.55 -35.64 18.66
CA GLU A 455 8.90 -34.33 18.53
C GLU A 455 7.36 -34.49 18.52
N GLY A 456 6.85 -35.52 19.21
CA GLY A 456 5.45 -35.94 19.13
C GLY A 456 4.42 -34.88 19.52
N TYR A 457 4.80 -33.90 20.35
CA TYR A 457 3.95 -32.77 20.71
C TYR A 457 3.58 -31.90 19.49
N ASN A 458 4.36 -31.95 18.40
CA ASN A 458 4.08 -31.22 17.17
C ASN A 458 3.18 -31.99 16.19
N PHE A 459 2.92 -33.29 16.43
CA PHE A 459 2.20 -34.15 15.50
C PHE A 459 0.94 -34.71 16.13
N GLN A 460 -0.18 -34.63 15.43
CA GLN A 460 -1.45 -35.19 15.88
C GLN A 460 -2.15 -35.93 14.75
N GLN A 461 -2.55 -37.18 14.99
CA GLN A 461 -3.43 -37.88 14.07
C GLN A 461 -4.85 -37.35 14.22
N VAL A 462 -5.44 -36.90 13.12
CA VAL A 462 -6.77 -36.27 13.09
C VAL A 462 -7.79 -37.04 12.27
N GLY A 463 -7.36 -38.04 11.50
CA GLY A 463 -8.27 -38.86 10.71
C GLY A 463 -7.62 -40.09 10.11
N GLN A 464 -8.46 -40.92 9.50
CA GLN A 464 -8.04 -42.09 8.73
C GLN A 464 -9.04 -42.35 7.60
N SER A 465 -8.56 -42.76 6.42
CA SER A 465 -9.43 -43.04 5.29
C SER A 465 -10.19 -44.36 5.43
N GLY A 466 -11.47 -44.34 5.05
CA GLY A 466 -12.33 -45.51 4.96
C GLY A 466 -12.03 -46.40 3.75
N MET A 467 -12.86 -47.45 3.55
CA MET A 467 -12.71 -48.39 2.42
C MET A 467 -12.87 -47.74 1.04
N ASP A 468 -13.56 -46.61 0.99
CA ASP A 468 -13.76 -45.75 -0.19
C ASP A 468 -12.60 -44.77 -0.44
N GLY A 469 -11.55 -44.82 0.38
CA GLY A 469 -10.41 -43.91 0.33
C GLY A 469 -10.75 -42.49 0.77
N ILE A 470 -11.83 -42.27 1.52
CA ILE A 470 -12.24 -40.94 1.99
C ILE A 470 -11.90 -40.76 3.46
N ALA A 471 -11.30 -39.62 3.82
CA ALA A 471 -11.17 -39.16 5.20
C ALA A 471 -11.73 -37.75 5.34
N GLU A 472 -12.57 -37.52 6.34
CA GLU A 472 -13.12 -36.20 6.66
C GLU A 472 -12.58 -35.78 8.03
N ILE A 473 -11.98 -34.58 8.08
CA ILE A 473 -11.42 -34.01 9.30
C ILE A 473 -11.99 -32.61 9.53
N GLU A 474 -11.97 -32.17 10.78
CA GLU A 474 -12.35 -30.81 11.17
C GLU A 474 -11.14 -30.14 11.83
N LEU A 475 -10.81 -28.93 11.35
CA LEU A 475 -9.68 -28.14 11.80
C LEU A 475 -10.16 -26.86 12.47
N ASP A 476 -9.56 -26.51 13.60
CA ASP A 476 -9.77 -25.21 14.24
C ASP A 476 -9.09 -24.09 13.43
N ARG A 477 -9.84 -23.05 13.09
CA ARG A 477 -9.35 -21.90 12.31
C ARG A 477 -8.43 -20.99 13.10
N THR A 478 -8.61 -20.91 14.42
CA THR A 478 -7.75 -20.11 15.30
C THR A 478 -6.39 -20.75 15.52
N ASN A 479 -6.28 -22.04 15.18
CA ASN A 479 -5.07 -22.83 15.31
C ASN A 479 -4.96 -23.78 14.12
N LEU A 480 -4.61 -23.24 12.95
CA LEU A 480 -4.38 -24.02 11.74
C LEU A 480 -2.98 -24.67 11.75
N PRO A 481 -2.81 -25.87 11.16
CA PRO A 481 -1.51 -26.54 11.14
C PRO A 481 -0.55 -25.91 10.13
N THR A 482 0.75 -26.04 10.38
CA THR A 482 1.82 -25.64 9.44
C THR A 482 1.86 -26.58 8.22
N GLY A 483 1.49 -27.85 8.40
CA GLY A 483 1.39 -28.82 7.31
C GLY A 483 0.63 -30.08 7.67
N ILE A 484 0.35 -30.90 6.66
CA ILE A 484 -0.40 -32.15 6.77
C ILE A 484 0.41 -33.29 6.16
N LEU A 485 0.41 -34.43 6.85
CA LEU A 485 1.02 -35.68 6.41
C LEU A 485 -0.06 -36.73 6.15
N PHE A 486 0.15 -37.48 5.07
CA PHE A 486 -0.67 -38.61 4.67
C PHE A 486 0.18 -39.87 4.74
N ARG A 487 -0.06 -40.69 5.77
CA ARG A 487 0.68 -41.93 6.03
C ARG A 487 -0.18 -43.12 5.62
N PRO A 488 0.20 -43.88 4.58
CA PRO A 488 -0.52 -45.08 4.20
C PRO A 488 -0.24 -46.21 5.20
N LYS A 489 -1.02 -47.29 5.12
CA LYS A 489 -0.88 -48.45 6.02
C LYS A 489 0.52 -49.06 5.95
N GLU A 490 1.00 -49.59 7.06
CA GLU A 490 2.26 -50.32 7.12
C GLU A 490 2.27 -51.43 6.04
N ASP A 491 3.31 -51.44 5.21
CA ASP A 491 3.55 -52.37 4.09
C ASP A 491 2.75 -52.17 2.79
N SER A 492 2.11 -51.01 2.59
CA SER A 492 1.27 -50.77 1.41
C SER A 492 2.02 -50.44 0.10
N GLY A 493 3.35 -50.27 0.15
CA GLY A 493 4.17 -49.89 -1.03
C GLY A 493 4.04 -48.42 -1.46
N GLN A 494 3.06 -47.67 -0.94
CA GLN A 494 2.93 -46.22 -1.15
C GLN A 494 3.84 -45.41 -0.22
N LYS A 495 4.30 -44.25 -0.69
CA LYS A 495 5.14 -43.33 0.09
C LYS A 495 4.30 -42.41 0.96
N ILE A 496 4.84 -42.00 2.11
CA ILE A 496 4.28 -40.94 2.94
C ILE A 496 4.39 -39.61 2.17
N VAL A 497 3.30 -38.84 2.15
CA VAL A 497 3.24 -37.53 1.50
C VAL A 497 3.12 -36.46 2.57
N TYR A 498 3.94 -35.42 2.49
CA TYR A 498 3.82 -34.20 3.30
C TYR A 498 3.54 -33.02 2.38
N MET A 499 2.65 -32.13 2.81
CA MET A 499 2.32 -30.88 2.13
C MET A 499 2.19 -29.77 3.16
N THR A 500 2.65 -28.56 2.82
CA THR A 500 2.37 -27.41 3.69
C THR A 500 0.88 -27.08 3.64
N PHE A 501 0.35 -26.47 4.69
CA PHE A 501 -1.07 -26.13 4.72
C PHE A 501 -1.42 -25.11 3.63
N GLU A 502 -0.54 -24.15 3.36
CA GLU A 502 -0.68 -23.19 2.26
C GLU A 502 -0.76 -23.87 0.88
N GLU A 503 0.13 -24.84 0.60
CA GLU A 503 0.14 -25.58 -0.66
C GLU A 503 -1.14 -26.39 -0.86
N LEU A 504 -1.67 -26.96 0.23
CA LEU A 504 -2.92 -27.71 0.24
C LEU A 504 -4.11 -26.78 -0.04
N MET A 505 -4.19 -25.65 0.65
CA MET A 505 -5.28 -24.69 0.49
C MET A 505 -5.32 -24.07 -0.91
N ARG A 506 -4.15 -23.87 -1.53
CA ARG A 506 -4.05 -23.40 -2.92
C ARG A 506 -4.64 -24.39 -3.93
N GLN A 507 -4.56 -25.69 -3.65
CA GLN A 507 -5.00 -26.75 -4.58
C GLN A 507 -6.38 -27.32 -4.23
N ALA A 508 -6.86 -27.10 -3.01
CA ALA A 508 -8.15 -27.56 -2.55
C ALA A 508 -9.30 -26.84 -3.27
N ARG A 509 -10.37 -27.60 -3.53
CA ARG A 509 -11.63 -27.08 -4.11
C ARG A 509 -12.71 -27.05 -3.03
N GLY A 510 -13.79 -26.33 -3.27
CA GLY A 510 -14.91 -26.23 -2.34
C GLY A 510 -14.98 -24.89 -1.61
N THR A 511 -15.92 -24.79 -0.68
CA THR A 511 -16.28 -23.54 -0.02
C THR A 511 -15.27 -23.14 1.05
N TYR A 512 -15.40 -21.94 1.60
CA TYR A 512 -14.61 -21.52 2.76
C TYR A 512 -14.80 -22.49 3.95
N MET A 513 -16.01 -22.99 4.23
CA MET A 513 -16.26 -23.98 5.30
C MET A 513 -15.84 -25.41 4.97
N LYS A 514 -15.97 -25.84 3.72
CA LYS A 514 -15.72 -27.23 3.31
C LYS A 514 -14.76 -27.28 2.15
N LYS A 515 -13.55 -27.74 2.44
CA LYS A 515 -12.52 -27.98 1.43
C LYS A 515 -12.48 -29.45 1.06
N GLN A 516 -12.19 -29.71 -0.20
CA GLN A 516 -12.03 -31.03 -0.76
C GLN A 516 -10.68 -31.09 -1.46
N PHE A 517 -9.92 -32.15 -1.17
CA PHE A 517 -8.59 -32.33 -1.72
C PHE A 517 -8.39 -33.78 -2.17
N ARG A 518 -7.94 -33.95 -3.41
CA ARG A 518 -7.69 -35.27 -3.99
C ARG A 518 -6.21 -35.57 -3.93
N VAL A 519 -5.83 -36.51 -3.07
CA VAL A 519 -4.44 -36.88 -2.80
C VAL A 519 -4.07 -38.05 -3.71
N LYS A 520 -3.12 -37.79 -4.62
CA LYS A 520 -2.57 -38.77 -5.55
C LYS A 520 -1.31 -39.38 -4.94
N MET A 521 -1.33 -40.69 -4.67
CA MET A 521 -0.20 -41.38 -4.06
C MET A 521 0.40 -42.38 -5.05
N TYR A 522 1.72 -42.31 -5.24
CA TYR A 522 2.46 -43.21 -6.11
C TYR A 522 2.73 -44.53 -5.40
N THR A 523 2.33 -45.63 -6.04
CA THR A 523 2.76 -46.98 -5.67
C THR A 523 4.16 -47.22 -6.26
N LYS A 524 5.07 -47.78 -5.46
CA LYS A 524 6.42 -48.14 -5.91
C LYS A 524 6.44 -49.29 -6.90
#